data_AF-M2RFZ7-F1
#
_entry.id   AF-M2RFZ7-F1
#
_cell.length_a   1.000
_cell.length_b   1.000
_cell.length_c   1.000
_cell.angle_alpha   90.00
_cell.angle_beta   90.00
_cell.angle_gamma   90.00
#
_symmetry.space_group_name_H-M   'P 1'
#
loop_
_entity.id
_entity.type
_entity.pdbx_description
1 polymer ?
#
loop_
_entity_poly.entity_id
_entity_poly.type
_entity_poly.pdbx_seq_one_letter_code
_entity_poly.pdbx_strand_id
1 'polypeptide(L)'
;MTELDSHKAIVAEFNKIWQEQESKWKELFENRQMTTTGDNRYWHDREHIRFLVCIKFLKATKCSGLPVKQIAMYIYTRNGIQVRTHAQKYFKNIRELKPDEEEKVNLLLERDKYLLQNLFSQQKKTHIKKSKL
;
A
#
# COMPACT_ATOMS: atom_id res chain seq x y z
N MET A 1 28.16 -28.09 7.56
CA MET A 1 26.95 -27.38 7.06
C MET A 1 27.46 -26.20 6.27
N THR A 2 27.18 -26.13 4.96
CA THR A 2 27.80 -25.09 4.13
C THR A 2 27.06 -23.75 4.29
N GLU A 3 27.75 -22.64 4.05
CA GLU A 3 27.19 -21.28 4.10
C GLU A 3 25.96 -21.14 3.17
N LEU A 4 25.95 -21.90 2.06
CA LEU A 4 24.86 -21.98 1.10
C LEU A 4 23.60 -22.65 1.67
N ASP A 5 23.75 -23.68 2.52
CA ASP A 5 22.64 -24.37 3.17
C ASP A 5 21.97 -23.47 4.24
N SER A 6 22.79 -22.67 4.93
CA SER A 6 22.33 -21.70 5.93
C SER A 6 21.55 -20.56 5.27
N HIS A 7 22.01 -20.06 4.11
CA HIS A 7 21.29 -19.02 3.38
C HIS A 7 19.94 -19.50 2.83
N LYS A 8 19.88 -20.74 2.31
CA LYS A 8 18.61 -21.36 1.86
C LYS A 8 17.61 -21.52 3.01
N ALA A 9 18.09 -21.88 4.20
CA ALA A 9 17.25 -21.99 5.39
C ALA A 9 16.65 -20.63 5.78
N ILE A 10 17.45 -19.56 5.78
CA ILE A 10 16.97 -18.19 6.08
C ILE A 10 15.94 -17.71 5.05
N VAL A 11 16.16 -17.98 3.76
CA VAL A 11 15.19 -17.61 2.72
C VAL A 11 13.88 -18.41 2.85
N ALA A 12 13.97 -19.69 3.23
CA ALA A 12 12.79 -20.53 3.47
C ALA A 12 11.98 -20.04 4.68
N GLU A 13 12.65 -19.70 5.78
CA GLU A 13 12.06 -19.08 6.97
C GLU A 13 11.34 -17.77 6.61
N PHE A 14 11.99 -16.89 5.84
CA PHE A 14 11.38 -15.62 5.42
C PHE A 14 10.13 -15.83 4.55
N ASN A 15 10.19 -16.75 3.59
CA ASN A 15 9.04 -17.08 2.74
C ASN A 15 7.88 -17.67 3.55
N LYS A 16 8.17 -18.49 4.56
CA LYS A 16 7.16 -19.02 5.47
C LYS A 16 6.49 -17.92 6.28
N ILE A 17 7.27 -17.02 6.88
CA ILE A 17 6.76 -15.85 7.60
C ILE A 17 5.89 -15.00 6.67
N TRP A 18 6.33 -14.80 5.43
CA TRP A 18 5.57 -14.03 4.45
C TRP A 18 4.23 -14.69 4.10
N GLN A 19 4.21 -16.01 3.86
CA GLN A 19 2.99 -16.76 3.58
C GLN A 19 2.03 -16.82 4.77
N GLU A 20 2.55 -16.90 6.00
CA GLU A 20 1.76 -16.83 7.22
C GLU A 20 1.13 -15.45 7.40
N GLN A 21 1.89 -14.38 7.13
CA GLN A 21 1.35 -13.02 7.17
C GLN A 21 0.32 -12.82 6.05
N GLU A 22 0.59 -13.26 4.83
CA GLU A 22 -0.36 -13.17 3.71
C GLU A 22 -1.65 -13.95 3.98
N SER A 23 -1.57 -15.13 4.60
CA SER A 23 -2.73 -15.93 4.99
C SER A 23 -3.52 -15.27 6.11
N LYS A 24 -2.85 -14.78 7.17
CA LYS A 24 -3.51 -13.99 8.23
C LYS A 24 -4.16 -12.73 7.67
N TRP A 25 -3.54 -12.08 6.69
CA TRP A 25 -4.11 -10.93 6.02
C TRP A 25 -5.38 -11.31 5.25
N LYS A 26 -5.36 -12.40 4.47
CA LYS A 26 -6.56 -12.89 3.78
C LYS A 26 -7.66 -13.25 4.78
N GLU A 27 -7.32 -13.93 5.86
CA GLU A 27 -8.27 -14.29 6.91
C GLU A 27 -8.89 -13.06 7.59
N LEU A 28 -8.08 -12.07 7.97
CA LEU A 28 -8.52 -10.86 8.68
C LEU A 28 -9.28 -9.86 7.81
N PHE A 29 -9.01 -9.84 6.50
CA PHE A 29 -9.47 -8.78 5.60
C PHE A 29 -10.32 -9.26 4.41
N GLU A 30 -10.15 -10.49 3.89
CA GLU A 30 -11.02 -11.02 2.81
C GLU A 30 -12.32 -11.62 3.36
N ASN A 31 -12.30 -12.20 4.58
CA ASN A 31 -13.47 -12.81 5.20
C ASN A 31 -14.27 -11.86 6.13
N ARG A 32 -13.85 -10.59 6.26
CA ARG A 32 -14.58 -9.64 7.09
C ARG A 32 -15.91 -9.28 6.40
N GLN A 33 -17.02 -9.78 6.94
CA GLN A 33 -18.36 -9.35 6.56
C GLN A 33 -18.43 -7.82 6.63
N MET A 34 -18.73 -7.19 5.50
CA MET A 34 -18.85 -5.73 5.39
C MET A 34 -20.14 -5.28 6.07
N THR A 35 -20.09 -5.10 7.39
CA THR A 35 -21.10 -4.31 8.08
C THR A 35 -20.81 -2.84 7.77
N THR A 36 -21.56 -2.25 6.84
CA THR A 36 -21.61 -0.79 6.63
C THR A 36 -22.26 -0.03 7.82
N THR A 37 -22.41 -0.74 8.94
CA THR A 37 -22.92 -0.30 10.21
C THR A 37 -21.78 -0.29 11.23
N GLY A 38 -21.34 0.92 11.60
CA GLY A 38 -20.42 1.21 12.70
C GLY A 38 -19.03 1.71 12.25
N ASP A 39 -18.80 3.02 12.40
CA ASP A 39 -17.52 3.77 12.28
C ASP A 39 -16.77 3.85 10.94
N ASN A 40 -16.66 2.81 10.12
CA ASN A 40 -15.79 2.85 8.92
C ASN A 40 -16.40 3.53 7.68
N ARG A 41 -17.50 4.27 7.82
CA ARG A 41 -18.24 4.88 6.69
C ARG A 41 -17.50 6.05 6.04
N TYR A 42 -16.71 6.79 6.81
CA TYR A 42 -16.05 8.02 6.36
C TYR A 42 -14.53 7.86 6.41
N TRP A 43 -13.83 8.51 5.48
CA TRP A 43 -12.38 8.61 5.52
C TRP A 43 -11.96 9.54 6.66
N HIS A 44 -11.19 9.01 7.61
CA HIS A 44 -10.60 9.82 8.66
C HIS A 44 -9.37 10.57 8.14
N ASP A 45 -9.04 11.69 8.79
CA ASP A 45 -7.90 12.53 8.41
C ASP A 45 -6.60 11.72 8.32
N ARG A 46 -6.35 10.82 9.27
CA ARG A 46 -5.14 9.97 9.25
C ARG A 46 -5.06 9.09 8.00
N GLU A 47 -6.19 8.51 7.58
CA GLU A 47 -6.27 7.67 6.39
C GLU A 47 -6.10 8.50 5.12
N HIS A 48 -6.73 9.68 5.10
CA HIS A 48 -6.63 10.60 3.98
C HIS A 48 -5.21 11.14 3.80
N ILE A 49 -4.55 11.55 4.88
CA ILE A 49 -3.16 12.00 4.84
C ILE A 49 -2.25 10.88 4.33
N ARG A 50 -2.40 9.64 4.80
CA ARG A 50 -1.63 8.50 4.26
C ARG A 50 -1.89 8.26 2.78
N PHE A 51 -3.13 8.40 2.34
CA PHE A 51 -3.46 8.38 0.91
C PHE A 51 -2.71 9.47 0.14
N LEU A 52 -2.72 10.72 0.63
CA LEU A 52 -2.01 11.85 0.02
C LEU A 52 -0.49 11.64 -0.03
N VAL A 53 0.10 11.06 1.02
CA VAL A 53 1.52 10.65 1.05
C VAL A 53 1.82 9.72 -0.11
N CYS A 54 0.98 8.70 -0.36
CA CYS A 54 1.14 7.82 -1.52
C CYS A 54 1.02 8.57 -2.85
N ILE A 55 0.05 9.48 -3.00
CA ILE A 55 -0.13 10.27 -4.22
C ILE A 55 1.10 11.13 -4.50
N LYS A 56 1.61 11.83 -3.48
CA LYS A 56 2.82 12.67 -3.58
C LYS A 56 4.06 11.84 -3.88
N PHE A 57 4.25 10.72 -3.18
CA PHE A 57 5.37 9.80 -3.42
C PHE A 57 5.39 9.23 -4.84
N LEU A 58 4.23 8.77 -5.34
CA LEU A 58 4.09 8.21 -6.68
C LEU A 58 4.07 9.28 -7.78
N LYS A 59 4.07 10.58 -7.42
CA LYS A 59 3.86 11.71 -8.34
C LYS A 59 2.62 11.50 -9.21
N ALA A 60 1.56 10.95 -8.62
CA ALA A 60 0.37 10.56 -9.36
C ALA A 60 -0.48 11.79 -9.70
N THR A 61 -0.70 12.01 -11.00
CA THR A 61 -1.53 13.11 -11.53
C THR A 61 -2.95 12.68 -11.88
N LYS A 62 -3.21 11.37 -11.92
CA LYS A 62 -4.50 10.79 -12.31
C LYS A 62 -4.76 9.47 -11.58
N CYS A 63 -6.04 9.09 -11.54
CA CYS A 63 -6.48 7.84 -10.90
C CYS A 63 -6.03 6.57 -11.65
N SER A 64 -5.80 6.65 -12.97
CA SER A 64 -5.46 5.49 -13.79
C SER A 64 -4.04 4.98 -13.50
N GLY A 65 -3.88 3.66 -13.31
CA GLY A 65 -2.57 3.05 -13.09
C GLY A 65 -2.08 3.11 -11.64
N LEU A 66 -2.90 3.60 -10.70
CA LEU A 66 -2.53 3.61 -9.30
C LEU A 66 -2.38 2.19 -8.73
N PRO A 67 -1.30 1.91 -7.99
CA PRO A 67 -1.10 0.65 -7.27
C PRO A 67 -2.00 0.57 -6.03
N VAL A 68 -3.32 0.47 -6.23
CA VAL A 68 -4.33 0.58 -5.16
C VAL A 68 -4.17 -0.46 -4.04
N LYS A 69 -3.59 -1.63 -4.33
CA LYS A 69 -3.30 -2.66 -3.32
C LYS A 69 -2.20 -2.23 -2.37
N GLN A 70 -1.11 -1.69 -2.90
CA GLN A 70 0.01 -1.17 -2.11
C GLN A 70 -0.40 0.07 -1.32
N ILE A 71 -1.20 0.96 -1.92
CA ILE A 71 -1.75 2.12 -1.20
C ILE A 71 -2.64 1.66 -0.03
N ALA A 72 -3.50 0.66 -0.25
CA ALA A 72 -4.31 0.04 0.81
C ALA A 72 -3.43 -0.54 1.93
N MET A 73 -2.34 -1.25 1.59
CA MET A 73 -1.38 -1.78 2.56
C MET A 73 -0.75 -0.67 3.41
N TYR A 74 -0.44 0.50 2.83
CA TYR A 74 0.11 1.64 3.57
C TYR A 74 -0.94 2.36 4.44
N ILE A 75 -2.20 2.36 4.03
CA ILE A 75 -3.30 2.97 4.81
C ILE A 75 -3.72 2.06 5.99
N TYR A 76 -3.55 0.74 5.83
CA TYR A 76 -3.88 -0.36 6.77
C TYR A 76 -5.37 -0.60 7.00
N THR A 77 -6.21 0.43 7.00
CA THR A 77 -7.64 0.35 7.36
C THR A 77 -8.58 0.30 6.15
N ARG A 78 -8.04 0.47 4.93
CA ARG A 78 -8.81 0.52 3.68
C ARG A 78 -8.36 -0.55 2.71
N ASN A 79 -9.31 -1.17 2.02
CA ASN A 79 -9.02 -2.12 0.96
C ASN A 79 -8.81 -1.44 -0.40
N GLY A 80 -8.29 -2.18 -1.38
CA GLY A 80 -7.97 -1.63 -2.70
C GLY A 80 -9.19 -1.08 -3.47
N ILE A 81 -10.40 -1.60 -3.23
CA ILE A 81 -11.63 -1.09 -3.84
C ILE A 81 -11.97 0.28 -3.24
N GLN A 82 -11.96 0.40 -1.90
CA GLN A 82 -12.21 1.66 -1.21
C GLN A 82 -11.18 2.73 -1.60
N VAL A 83 -9.90 2.38 -1.68
CA VAL A 83 -8.83 3.27 -2.15
C VAL A 83 -9.08 3.71 -3.59
N ARG A 84 -9.49 2.80 -4.48
CA ARG A 84 -9.83 3.15 -5.87
C ARG A 84 -10.99 4.15 -5.93
N THR A 85 -12.07 3.88 -5.20
CA THR A 85 -13.24 4.79 -5.15
C THR A 85 -12.87 6.15 -4.59
N HIS A 86 -12.03 6.18 -3.54
CA HIS A 86 -11.55 7.44 -2.98
C HIS A 86 -10.66 8.20 -3.96
N ALA A 87 -9.73 7.52 -4.63
CA ALA A 87 -8.91 8.12 -5.67
C ALA A 87 -9.76 8.71 -6.81
N GLN A 88 -10.78 7.99 -7.28
CA GLN A 88 -11.70 8.50 -8.29
C GLN A 88 -12.38 9.81 -7.87
N LYS A 89 -12.82 9.91 -6.61
CA LYS A 89 -13.42 11.14 -6.07
C LYS A 89 -12.39 12.25 -5.90
N TYR A 90 -11.22 11.92 -5.36
CA TYR A 90 -10.11 12.85 -5.15
C TYR A 90 -9.67 13.51 -6.46
N PHE A 91 -9.40 12.72 -7.51
CA PHE A 91 -8.93 13.26 -8.80
C PHE A 91 -10.03 13.98 -9.60
N LYS A 92 -11.31 13.75 -9.30
CA LYS A 92 -12.41 14.54 -9.89
C LYS A 92 -12.51 15.93 -9.26
N ASN A 93 -12.25 16.03 -7.96
CA ASN A 93 -12.38 17.24 -7.17
C ASN A 93 -11.02 17.64 -6.58
N ILE A 94 -9.98 17.69 -7.43
CA ILE A 94 -8.66 18.05 -6.95
C ILE A 94 -8.71 19.47 -6.38
N ARG A 95 -8.20 19.62 -5.17
CA ARG A 95 -8.09 20.90 -4.49
C ARG A 95 -6.65 21.11 -4.08
N GLU A 96 -6.27 22.37 -3.90
CA GLU A 96 -5.03 22.69 -3.20
C GLU A 96 -5.10 22.13 -1.78
N LEU A 97 -4.01 21.51 -1.34
CA LEU A 97 -3.89 21.02 0.02
C LEU A 97 -3.81 22.22 0.96
N LYS A 98 -4.46 22.10 2.11
CA LYS A 98 -4.29 23.09 3.16
C LYS A 98 -2.84 23.01 3.69
N PRO A 99 -2.26 24.13 4.18
CA PRO A 99 -0.89 24.12 4.70
C PRO A 99 -0.66 23.07 5.80
N ASP A 100 -1.66 22.83 6.65
CA ASP A 100 -1.58 21.82 7.71
C ASP A 100 -1.57 20.38 7.18
N GLU A 101 -2.33 20.12 6.11
CA GLU A 101 -2.33 18.83 5.41
C GLU A 101 -0.99 18.61 4.73
N GLU A 102 -0.45 19.64 4.05
CA GLU A 102 0.83 19.56 3.37
C GLU A 102 2.00 19.30 4.34
N GLU A 103 2.02 19.97 5.49
CA GLU A 103 3.03 19.74 6.52
C GLU A 103 2.99 18.28 7.02
N LYS A 104 1.79 17.79 7.38
CA LYS A 104 1.59 16.39 7.82
C LYS A 104 2.03 15.39 6.75
N VAL A 105 1.71 15.66 5.48
CA VAL A 105 2.13 14.83 4.35
C VAL A 105 3.65 14.82 4.22
N ASN A 106 4.32 15.96 4.29
CA ASN A 106 5.78 16.04 4.18
C ASN A 106 6.49 15.32 5.32
N LEU A 107 6.01 15.50 6.55
CA LEU A 107 6.55 14.81 7.74
C LEU A 107 6.44 13.29 7.60
N LEU A 108 5.27 12.78 7.21
CA LEU A 108 5.08 11.33 7.03
C LEU A 108 5.84 10.79 5.81
N LEU A 109 5.93 11.57 4.74
CA LEU A 109 6.67 11.19 3.55
C LEU A 109 8.15 11.00 3.84
N GLU A 110 8.77 11.91 4.61
CA GLU A 110 10.18 11.77 4.98
C GLU A 110 10.38 10.63 5.99
N ARG A 111 9.50 10.54 7.01
CA ARG A 111 9.54 9.45 8.01
C ARG A 111 9.44 8.07 7.38
N ASP A 112 8.50 7.89 6.45
CA ASP A 112 8.17 6.58 5.87
C ASP A 112 8.85 6.34 4.51
N LYS A 113 9.79 7.18 4.11
CA LYS A 113 10.44 7.16 2.78
C LYS A 113 10.95 5.77 2.39
N TYR A 114 11.65 5.08 3.28
CA TYR A 114 12.18 3.74 3.03
C TYR A 114 11.08 2.67 2.95
N LEU A 115 10.05 2.78 3.80
CA LEU A 115 8.89 1.90 3.74
C LEU A 115 8.16 2.04 2.41
N LEU A 116 7.90 3.28 1.98
CA LEU A 116 7.26 3.59 0.70
C LEU A 116 8.11 3.09 -0.47
N GLN A 117 9.43 3.32 -0.44
CA GLN A 117 10.35 2.77 -1.44
C GLN A 117 10.24 1.25 -1.53
N ASN A 118 10.31 0.53 -0.41
CA ASN A 118 10.22 -0.92 -0.41
C ASN A 118 8.86 -1.42 -0.91
N LEU A 119 7.77 -0.79 -0.45
CA LEU A 119 6.40 -1.15 -0.79
C LEU A 119 6.09 -0.97 -2.28
N PHE A 120 6.56 0.13 -2.88
CA PHE A 120 6.29 0.46 -4.28
C PHE A 120 7.38 -0.03 -5.26
N SER A 121 8.57 -0.41 -4.79
CA SER A 121 9.63 -0.98 -5.66
C SER A 121 9.33 -2.40 -6.15
N GLN A 122 8.41 -3.12 -5.49
CA GLN A 122 8.02 -4.48 -5.90
C GLN A 122 7.37 -4.56 -7.29
N GLN A 123 7.01 -3.44 -7.92
CA GLN A 123 6.48 -3.42 -9.29
C GLN A 123 7.52 -3.65 -10.39
N LYS A 124 8.83 -3.37 -10.16
CA LYS A 124 9.84 -3.49 -11.22
C LYS A 124 10.32 -4.93 -11.49
N LYS A 125 10.10 -5.87 -10.57
CA LYS A 125 10.63 -7.25 -10.69
C LYS A 125 9.74 -8.22 -11.47
N THR A 126 8.48 -7.87 -11.76
CA THR A 126 7.52 -8.79 -12.40
C THR A 126 7.45 -8.68 -13.92
N HIS A 127 8.15 -7.71 -14.54
CA HIS A 127 8.17 -7.52 -16.00
C HIS A 127 9.33 -8.23 -16.74
N ILE A 128 10.09 -9.10 -16.06
CA ILE A 128 11.04 -10.01 -16.74
C ILE A 128 10.38 -11.39 -16.83
N LYS A 129 9.32 -11.52 -17.65
CA LYS A 129 8.85 -12.83 -18.10
C LYS A 129 9.56 -13.19 -19.41
N LYS A 130 10.53 -14.09 -19.27
CA LYS A 130 10.90 -15.18 -20.18
C LYS A 130 10.93 -14.83 -21.68
N SER A 131 12.09 -14.45 -22.17
CA SER A 131 12.48 -14.78 -23.55
C SER A 131 12.55 -16.30 -23.65
N LYS A 132 11.65 -16.89 -24.43
CA LYS A 132 11.70 -18.31 -24.80
C LYS A 132 12.99 -18.58 -25.58
N LEU A 133 13.61 -19.74 -25.33
CA LEU A 133 14.50 -20.41 -26.28
C LEU A 133 13.76 -20.67 -27.60
#